data_AF-A0A8T4NWL5-F1
#
_entry.id   AF-A0A8T4NWL5-F1
#
_cell.length_a   1.000
_cell.length_b   1.000
_cell.length_c   1.000
_cell.angle_alpha   90.00
_cell.angle_beta   90.00
_cell.angle_gamma   90.00
#
_symmetry.space_group_name_H-M   'P 1'
#
loop_
_entity.id
_entity.type
_entity.pdbx_description
1 polymer ?
#
loop_
_entity_poly.entity_id
_entity_poly.type
_entity_poly.pdbx_seq_one_letter_code
_entity_poly.pdbx_strand_id
1 'polypeptide(L)'
;MEFEIDVSGEDIFNKDYTICVANRDKIIKGFKFSESLISPLLSRYNQGMYKYSNSKKGKSDMKIRVYCVVIYHLFKSLNLSGEISLNICRDFTGREDDIRKSLTYFLEKELGLKLNGRIYFCTLTKESNAHHYSFLMRFDNKNQMKTYLKISLEDIEKFLKK
;
A
#
# COMPACT_ATOMS: atom_id res chain seq x y z
N MET A 1 11.35 0.91 15.34
CA MET A 1 11.95 1.11 13.99
C MET A 1 11.09 2.08 13.20
N GLU A 2 11.69 3.06 12.53
CA GLU A 2 10.96 4.03 11.70
C GLU A 2 10.91 3.54 10.24
N PHE A 3 9.71 3.52 9.67
CA PHE A 3 9.48 3.20 8.25
C PHE A 3 8.84 4.38 7.53
N GLU A 4 9.24 4.56 6.30
CA GLU A 4 8.68 5.50 5.34
C GLU A 4 7.88 4.73 4.29
N ILE A 5 6.71 5.26 3.92
CA ILE A 5 5.86 4.70 2.88
C ILE A 5 5.62 5.80 1.84
N ASP A 6 6.08 5.56 0.62
CA ASP A 6 5.82 6.45 -0.51
C ASP A 6 5.19 5.70 -1.67
N VAL A 7 4.64 6.47 -2.59
CA VAL A 7 4.00 5.98 -3.81
C VAL A 7 4.53 6.73 -5.02
N SER A 8 4.34 6.15 -6.20
CA SER A 8 4.56 6.86 -7.45
C SER A 8 3.58 6.40 -8.50
N GLY A 9 2.90 7.35 -9.14
CA GLY A 9 1.77 7.10 -10.05
C GLY A 9 0.67 8.10 -9.78
N GLU A 10 -0.32 8.16 -10.66
CA GLU A 10 -1.44 9.12 -10.53
C GLU A 10 -2.62 8.53 -9.75
N ASP A 11 -2.85 7.22 -9.88
CA ASP A 11 -3.98 6.52 -9.28
C ASP A 11 -3.63 5.07 -9.00
N ILE A 12 -4.07 4.53 -7.87
CA ILE A 12 -3.81 3.13 -7.48
C ILE A 12 -4.42 2.10 -8.45
N PHE A 13 -5.41 2.49 -9.26
CA PHE A 13 -5.98 1.67 -10.33
C PHE A 13 -5.43 2.02 -11.72
N ASN A 14 -4.32 2.74 -11.80
CA ASN A 14 -3.54 2.87 -13.03
C ASN A 14 -2.39 1.86 -13.02
N LYS A 15 -2.08 1.33 -14.20
CA LYS A 15 -0.85 0.54 -14.39
C LYS A 15 0.35 1.37 -13.93
N ASP A 16 1.36 0.67 -13.43
CA ASP A 16 2.62 1.25 -12.97
C ASP A 16 2.51 2.15 -11.72
N TYR A 17 1.34 2.24 -11.08
CA TYR A 17 1.28 2.79 -9.73
C TYR A 17 2.10 1.90 -8.78
N THR A 18 2.89 2.52 -7.91
CA THR A 18 3.80 1.83 -7.02
C THR A 18 3.57 2.23 -5.57
N ILE A 19 3.79 1.28 -4.67
CA ILE A 19 3.84 1.52 -3.22
C ILE A 19 5.17 0.96 -2.74
N CYS A 20 5.96 1.77 -2.06
CA CYS A 20 7.26 1.41 -1.52
C CYS A 20 7.27 1.63 -0.01
N VAL A 21 7.77 0.65 0.74
CA VAL A 21 8.08 0.74 2.16
C VAL A 21 9.60 0.66 2.29
N ALA A 22 10.19 1.63 2.99
CA ALA A 22 11.62 1.66 3.26
C ALA A 22 11.92 2.08 4.70
N ASN A 23 13.10 1.77 5.20
CA ASN A 23 13.66 2.39 6.41
C ASN A 23 15.08 2.93 6.16
N ARG A 24 15.70 3.52 7.19
CA ARG A 24 17.07 4.06 7.11
C ARG A 24 18.13 3.00 6.83
N ASP A 25 17.91 1.76 7.28
CA ASP A 25 18.80 0.61 7.07
C ASP A 25 18.65 -0.03 5.68
N LYS A 26 17.98 0.65 4.73
CA LYS A 26 17.70 0.19 3.36
C LYS A 26 16.88 -1.11 3.28
N ILE A 27 16.09 -1.45 4.29
CA ILE A 27 15.07 -2.50 4.18
C ILE A 27 13.99 -1.97 3.24
N ILE A 28 14.01 -2.40 1.98
CA ILE A 28 13.11 -1.89 0.93
C ILE A 28 12.25 -3.02 0.40
N LYS A 29 10.93 -2.84 0.46
CA LYS A 29 9.95 -3.67 -0.21
C LYS A 29 8.98 -2.80 -0.98
N GLY A 30 8.65 -3.20 -2.19
CA GLY A 30 7.71 -2.47 -3.01
C GLY A 30 6.74 -3.36 -3.75
N PHE A 31 5.67 -2.75 -4.20
CA PHE A 31 4.67 -3.37 -5.04
C PHE A 31 4.37 -2.44 -6.20
N LYS A 32 4.27 -3.02 -7.40
CA LYS A 32 3.87 -2.30 -8.62
C LYS A 32 2.61 -2.92 -9.18
N PHE A 33 1.60 -2.11 -9.38
CA PHE A 33 0.35 -2.54 -9.98
C PHE A 33 0.54 -2.84 -11.46
N SER A 34 -0.06 -3.94 -11.91
CA SER A 34 -0.09 -4.35 -13.31
C SER A 34 -1.52 -4.32 -13.84
N GLU A 35 -1.66 -4.19 -15.16
CA GLU A 35 -2.96 -4.27 -15.82
C GLU A 35 -3.66 -5.62 -15.51
N SER A 36 -2.90 -6.72 -15.52
CA SER A 36 -3.41 -8.06 -15.21
C SER A 36 -3.99 -8.19 -13.79
N LEU A 37 -3.62 -7.31 -12.87
CA LEU A 37 -4.23 -7.23 -11.54
C LEU A 37 -5.42 -6.26 -11.53
N ILE A 38 -5.26 -5.09 -12.15
CA ILE A 38 -6.23 -4.00 -12.12
C ILE A 38 -7.51 -4.37 -12.87
N SER A 39 -7.41 -4.87 -14.10
CA SER A 39 -8.59 -5.15 -14.93
C SER A 39 -9.57 -6.13 -14.25
N PRO A 40 -9.14 -7.29 -13.71
CA PRO A 40 -10.06 -8.17 -13.01
C PRO A 40 -10.59 -7.56 -11.70
N LEU A 41 -9.75 -6.82 -10.95
CA LEU A 41 -10.18 -6.15 -9.72
C LEU A 41 -11.33 -5.16 -9.99
N LEU A 42 -11.20 -4.32 -11.03
CA LEU A 42 -12.24 -3.36 -11.42
C LEU A 42 -13.47 -4.04 -12.03
N SER A 43 -13.29 -5.09 -12.84
CA SER A 43 -14.39 -5.86 -13.41
C SER A 43 -15.28 -6.46 -12.31
N ARG A 44 -14.68 -7.11 -11.31
CA ARG A 44 -15.40 -7.72 -10.18
C ARG A 44 -16.05 -6.68 -9.26
N TYR A 45 -15.42 -5.51 -9.10
CA TYR A 45 -16.05 -4.36 -8.41
C TYR A 45 -17.31 -3.89 -9.13
N ASN A 46 -17.26 -3.72 -10.45
CA ASN A 46 -18.40 -3.28 -11.26
C ASN A 46 -19.56 -4.30 -11.25
N GLN A 47 -19.26 -5.59 -11.07
CA GLN A 47 -20.22 -6.67 -10.88
C GLN A 47 -20.80 -6.76 -9.45
N GLY A 48 -20.37 -5.91 -8.53
CA GLY A 48 -20.87 -5.89 -7.15
C GLY A 48 -20.36 -7.06 -6.27
N MET A 49 -19.25 -7.69 -6.65
CA MET A 49 -18.67 -8.82 -5.91
C MET A 49 -17.99 -8.43 -4.59
N TYR A 50 -17.76 -7.14 -4.37
CA TYR A 50 -17.14 -6.62 -3.16
C TYR A 50 -18.15 -5.91 -2.25
N LYS A 51 -17.76 -5.67 -1.01
CA LYS A 51 -18.56 -4.93 -0.03
C LYS A 51 -18.73 -3.43 -0.32
N TYR A 52 -18.02 -2.91 -1.32
CA TYR A 52 -18.05 -1.50 -1.72
C TYR A 52 -19.10 -1.29 -2.81
N SER A 53 -19.98 -0.30 -2.64
CA SER A 53 -21.01 0.02 -3.64
C SER A 53 -20.39 0.52 -4.94
N ASN A 54 -21.01 0.23 -6.09
CA ASN A 54 -20.59 0.76 -7.39
C ASN A 54 -20.96 2.25 -7.51
N SER A 55 -20.16 3.11 -6.89
CA SER A 55 -20.34 4.56 -6.79
C SER A 55 -18.99 5.25 -6.66
N LYS A 56 -18.91 6.56 -6.92
CA LYS A 56 -17.66 7.33 -6.73
C LYS A 56 -17.08 7.18 -5.32
N LYS A 57 -17.97 7.24 -4.30
CA LYS A 57 -17.58 7.05 -2.89
C LYS A 57 -17.10 5.62 -2.64
N GLY A 58 -17.86 4.61 -3.05
CA GLY A 58 -17.49 3.21 -2.85
C GLY A 58 -16.17 2.84 -3.55
N LYS A 59 -15.92 3.38 -4.75
CA LYS A 59 -14.65 3.20 -5.45
C LYS A 59 -13.49 3.85 -4.69
N SER A 60 -13.69 5.05 -4.14
CA SER A 60 -12.70 5.72 -3.29
C SER A 60 -12.39 4.90 -2.03
N ASP A 61 -13.42 4.38 -1.36
CA ASP A 61 -13.26 3.54 -0.17
C ASP A 61 -12.52 2.23 -0.49
N MET A 62 -12.80 1.63 -1.65
CA MET A 62 -12.08 0.46 -2.15
C MET A 62 -10.60 0.77 -2.41
N LYS A 63 -10.27 1.92 -3.00
CA LYS A 63 -8.88 2.35 -3.24
C LYS A 63 -8.09 2.41 -1.93
N ILE A 64 -8.65 3.06 -0.90
CA ILE A 64 -8.02 3.14 0.42
C ILE A 64 -7.79 1.75 1.00
N ARG A 65 -8.76 0.84 0.87
CA ARG A 65 -8.61 -0.52 1.35
C ARG A 65 -7.51 -1.26 0.62
N VAL A 66 -7.47 -1.20 -0.71
CA VAL A 66 -6.43 -1.83 -1.54
C VAL A 66 -5.05 -1.30 -1.17
N TYR A 67 -4.91 0.02 -1.02
CA TYR A 67 -3.69 0.67 -0.55
C TYR A 67 -3.20 0.07 0.78
N CYS A 68 -4.08 0.00 1.78
CA CYS A 68 -3.72 -0.54 3.10
C CYS A 68 -3.41 -2.04 3.06
N VAL A 69 -4.09 -2.81 2.21
CA VAL A 69 -3.83 -4.25 2.03
C VAL A 69 -2.46 -4.50 1.40
N VAL A 70 -2.07 -3.69 0.41
CA VAL A 70 -0.72 -3.79 -0.17
C VAL A 70 0.34 -3.50 0.90
N ILE A 71 0.18 -2.43 1.68
CA ILE A 71 1.09 -2.12 2.79
C ILE A 71 1.17 -3.27 3.79
N TYR A 72 0.03 -3.83 4.20
CA TYR A 72 -0.01 -5.01 5.07
C TYR A 72 0.87 -6.15 4.53
N HIS A 73 0.72 -6.49 3.25
CA HIS A 73 1.50 -7.55 2.63
C HIS A 73 2.99 -7.21 2.55
N LEU A 74 3.35 -5.95 2.28
CA LEU A 74 4.74 -5.50 2.31
C LEU A 74 5.34 -5.68 3.71
N PHE A 75 4.66 -5.23 4.77
CA PHE A 75 5.11 -5.44 6.16
C PHE A 75 5.15 -6.91 6.56
N LYS A 76 4.16 -7.71 6.15
CA LYS A 76 4.14 -9.15 6.39
C LYS A 76 5.40 -9.83 5.81
N SER A 77 5.86 -9.40 4.64
CA SER A 77 7.06 -9.97 4.00
C SER A 77 8.37 -9.63 4.73
N LEU A 78 8.36 -8.62 5.60
CA LEU A 78 9.54 -8.21 6.36
C LEU A 78 9.75 -9.04 7.62
N ASN A 79 8.77 -9.84 8.06
CA ASN A 79 8.83 -10.69 9.26
C ASN A 79 9.37 -9.94 10.50
N LEU A 80 8.90 -8.72 10.70
CA LEU A 80 9.34 -7.86 11.80
C LEU A 80 8.66 -8.26 13.10
N SER A 81 9.30 -7.91 14.21
CA SER A 81 8.72 -7.98 15.55
C SER A 81 9.00 -6.69 16.32
N GLY A 82 8.10 -6.33 17.23
CA GLY A 82 8.28 -5.20 18.14
C GLY A 82 7.65 -3.91 17.64
N GLU A 83 8.25 -2.79 18.05
CA GLU A 83 7.69 -1.46 17.86
C GLU A 83 8.14 -0.79 16.57
N ILE A 84 7.19 -0.23 15.84
CA ILE A 84 7.43 0.54 14.62
C ILE A 84 6.71 1.91 14.65
N SER A 85 7.24 2.86 13.89
CA SER A 85 6.60 4.14 13.56
C SER A 85 6.51 4.28 12.04
N LEU A 86 5.48 4.97 11.54
CA LEU A 86 5.25 5.14 10.10
C LEU A 86 5.19 6.61 9.71
N ASN A 87 5.98 6.98 8.70
CA ASN A 87 5.88 8.23 7.96
C ASN A 87 5.29 7.91 6.57
N ILE A 88 4.07 8.35 6.30
CA ILE A 88 3.33 8.01 5.08
C ILE A 88 3.16 9.25 4.21
N CYS A 89 3.52 9.15 2.94
CA CYS A 89 3.25 10.18 1.95
C CYS A 89 1.73 10.41 1.79
N ARG A 90 1.30 11.67 1.74
CA ARG A 90 -0.13 12.04 1.63
C ARG A 90 -0.68 11.87 0.20
N ASP A 91 -0.81 10.62 -0.25
CA ASP A 91 -1.41 10.33 -1.56
C ASP A 91 -2.95 10.46 -1.55
N PHE A 92 -3.59 10.15 -0.42
CA PHE A 92 -5.04 10.20 -0.26
C PHE A 92 -5.46 11.32 0.70
N THR A 93 -5.36 12.57 0.25
CA THR A 93 -5.70 13.75 1.05
C THR A 93 -7.14 13.66 1.60
N GLY A 94 -7.30 13.86 2.91
CA GLY A 94 -8.60 13.82 3.60
C GLY A 94 -9.09 12.42 3.97
N ARG A 95 -8.28 11.38 3.75
CA ARG A 95 -8.57 9.96 4.08
C ARG A 95 -7.61 9.39 5.13
N GLU A 96 -6.85 10.24 5.81
CA GLU A 96 -5.80 9.87 6.75
C GLU A 96 -6.33 9.02 7.91
N ASP A 97 -7.53 9.34 8.41
CA ASP A 97 -8.16 8.59 9.51
C ASP A 97 -8.57 7.18 9.10
N ASP A 98 -9.04 7.01 7.86
CA ASP A 98 -9.42 5.70 7.33
C ASP A 98 -8.18 4.82 7.11
N ILE A 99 -7.11 5.41 6.56
CA ILE A 99 -5.81 4.75 6.43
C ILE A 99 -5.29 4.37 7.81
N ARG A 100 -5.33 5.28 8.79
CA ARG A 100 -4.85 5.02 10.15
C ARG A 100 -5.58 3.84 10.77
N LYS A 101 -6.91 3.84 10.77
CA LYS A 101 -7.72 2.74 11.30
C LYS A 101 -7.42 1.41 10.61
N SER A 102 -7.34 1.41 9.27
CA SER A 102 -7.09 0.18 8.52
C SER A 102 -5.69 -0.37 8.74
N LEU A 103 -4.66 0.48 8.80
CA LEU A 103 -3.28 0.06 9.05
C LEU A 103 -3.08 -0.37 10.50
N THR A 104 -3.70 0.30 11.48
CA THR A 104 -3.69 -0.16 12.87
C THR A 104 -4.25 -1.58 12.99
N TYR A 105 -5.40 -1.86 12.35
CA TYR A 105 -5.93 -3.22 12.30
C TYR A 105 -4.92 -4.20 11.68
N PHE A 106 -4.41 -3.91 10.48
CA PHE A 106 -3.52 -4.85 9.79
C PHE A 106 -2.17 -5.06 10.48
N LEU A 107 -1.53 -4.00 10.96
CA LEU A 107 -0.18 -4.09 11.49
C LEU A 107 -0.18 -4.55 12.95
N GLU A 108 -1.12 -4.08 13.76
CA GLU A 108 -1.17 -4.48 15.16
C GLU A 108 -1.95 -5.76 15.39
N LYS A 109 -3.17 -5.89 14.82
CA LYS A 109 -4.02 -7.04 15.09
C LYS A 109 -3.61 -8.26 14.29
N GLU A 110 -3.32 -8.10 13.00
CA GLU A 110 -2.99 -9.25 12.14
C GLU A 110 -1.50 -9.64 12.18
N LEU A 111 -0.58 -8.69 12.38
CA LEU A 111 0.87 -8.95 12.40
C LEU A 111 1.51 -8.88 13.79
N GLY A 112 0.78 -8.42 14.82
CA GLY A 112 1.32 -8.32 16.18
C GLY A 112 2.40 -7.24 16.37
N LEU A 113 2.52 -6.29 15.44
CA LEU A 113 3.43 -5.15 15.57
C LEU A 113 2.83 -4.14 16.55
N LYS A 114 3.68 -3.31 17.17
CA LYS A 114 3.22 -2.21 18.03
C LYS A 114 3.48 -0.89 17.34
N LEU A 115 2.45 -0.11 17.03
CA LEU A 115 2.64 1.23 16.49
C LEU A 115 2.98 2.15 17.66
N ASN A 116 4.27 2.45 17.85
CA ASN A 116 4.75 3.33 18.93
C ASN A 116 4.41 4.80 18.62
N GLY A 117 3.12 5.11 18.70
CA GLY A 117 2.67 6.47 18.93
C GLY A 117 2.48 7.39 17.71
N ARG A 118 2.63 6.97 16.44
CA ARG A 118 1.90 7.59 15.29
C ARG A 118 2.19 6.94 13.93
N ILE A 119 1.10 6.87 13.16
CA ILE A 119 1.13 7.01 11.71
C ILE A 119 1.11 8.51 11.42
N TYR A 120 2.24 9.05 10.96
CA TYR A 120 2.37 10.44 10.57
C TYR A 120 2.24 10.59 9.06
N PHE A 121 1.42 11.54 8.65
CA PHE A 121 1.18 11.81 7.24
C PHE A 121 1.95 13.06 6.83
N CYS A 122 2.89 12.92 5.89
CA CYS A 122 3.83 13.97 5.53
C CYS A 122 4.13 14.01 4.03
N THR A 123 4.93 15.01 3.64
CA THR A 123 5.66 14.99 2.38
C THR A 123 7.04 14.45 2.68
N LEU A 124 7.44 13.36 2.01
CA LEU A 124 8.77 12.79 2.16
C LEU A 124 9.81 13.61 1.40
N THR A 125 11.02 13.70 1.93
CA THR A 125 12.11 14.45 1.28
C THR A 125 12.69 13.66 0.12
N LYS A 126 13.43 14.34 -0.78
CA LYS A 126 14.11 13.66 -1.90
C LYS A 126 15.20 12.66 -1.45
N GLU A 127 15.66 12.78 -0.20
CA GLU A 127 16.63 11.88 0.43
C GLU A 127 15.98 10.62 1.00
N SER A 128 14.64 10.57 1.08
CA SER A 128 13.90 9.40 1.54
C SER A 128 14.15 8.21 0.62
N ASN A 129 14.50 7.07 1.22
CA ASN A 129 14.61 5.81 0.50
C ASN A 129 13.25 5.43 -0.11
N ALA A 130 12.15 5.60 0.62
CA ALA A 130 10.82 5.26 0.10
C ALA A 130 10.48 6.10 -1.14
N HIS A 131 10.80 7.40 -1.12
CA HIS A 131 10.60 8.30 -2.26
C HIS A 131 11.46 7.92 -3.47
N HIS A 132 12.75 7.70 -3.25
CA HIS A 132 13.67 7.33 -4.32
C HIS A 132 13.26 6.01 -5.00
N TYR A 133 12.94 4.99 -4.19
CA TYR A 133 12.63 3.67 -4.72
C TYR A 133 11.21 3.57 -5.31
N SER A 134 10.21 4.29 -4.79
CA SER A 134 8.88 4.34 -5.44
C SER A 134 9.00 4.91 -6.86
N PHE A 135 9.78 5.99 -7.02
CA PHE A 135 10.07 6.58 -8.33
C PHE A 135 10.76 5.58 -9.26
N LEU A 136 11.87 4.96 -8.83
CA LEU A 136 12.58 3.97 -9.64
C LEU A 136 11.69 2.79 -10.06
N MET A 137 10.87 2.29 -9.14
CA MET A 137 9.95 1.19 -9.42
C MET A 137 8.92 1.55 -10.49
N ARG A 138 8.41 2.78 -10.51
CA ARG A 138 7.46 3.23 -11.54
C ARG A 138 8.06 3.10 -12.94
N PHE A 139 9.33 3.47 -13.09
CA PHE A 139 10.03 3.43 -14.39
C PHE A 139 10.70 2.08 -14.71
N ASP A 140 10.72 1.12 -13.78
CA ASP A 140 11.17 -0.25 -14.09
C ASP A 140 10.14 -1.01 -14.92
N ASN A 141 10.25 -0.92 -16.24
CA ASN A 141 9.37 -1.60 -17.17
C ASN A 141 9.53 -3.13 -17.17
N LYS A 142 10.64 -3.65 -16.63
CA LYS A 142 10.93 -5.09 -16.61
C LYS A 142 10.48 -5.77 -15.32
N ASN A 143 10.15 -5.00 -14.28
CA ASN A 143 9.79 -5.47 -12.94
C ASN A 143 10.84 -6.43 -12.35
N GLN A 144 12.13 -6.11 -12.52
CA GLN A 144 13.26 -7.00 -12.17
C GLN A 144 13.93 -6.63 -10.84
N MET A 145 13.49 -5.57 -10.16
CA MET A 145 14.04 -5.21 -8.86
C MET A 145 13.77 -6.30 -7.81
N LYS A 146 14.81 -6.71 -7.08
CA LYS A 146 14.72 -7.71 -5.99
C LYS A 146 13.83 -7.26 -4.82
N THR A 147 13.50 -5.98 -4.77
CA THR A 147 12.66 -5.35 -3.75
C THR A 147 11.17 -5.61 -3.98
N TYR A 148 10.76 -6.08 -5.16
CA TYR A 148 9.35 -6.34 -5.44
C TYR A 148 8.81 -7.52 -4.63
N LEU A 149 7.65 -7.31 -4.02
CA LEU A 149 6.82 -8.37 -3.49
C LEU A 149 5.76 -8.73 -4.52
N LYS A 150 5.58 -10.02 -4.79
CA LYS A 150 4.44 -10.50 -5.57
C LYS A 150 3.21 -10.60 -4.67
N ILE A 151 2.18 -9.81 -4.97
CA ILE A 151 0.88 -9.86 -4.31
C ILE A 151 -0.15 -10.27 -5.37
N SER A 152 -0.88 -11.35 -5.12
CA SER A 152 -1.87 -11.88 -6.07
C SER A 152 -3.19 -11.11 -6.00
N LEU A 153 -4.08 -11.36 -6.96
CA LEU A 153 -5.45 -10.84 -6.92
C LEU A 153 -6.19 -11.42 -5.70
N GLU A 154 -6.01 -12.70 -5.44
CA GLU A 154 -6.62 -13.43 -4.33
C GLU A 154 -6.18 -12.86 -2.97
N ASP A 155 -4.91 -12.47 -2.85
CA ASP A 155 -4.38 -11.80 -1.66
C ASP A 155 -5.10 -10.49 -1.36
N ILE A 156 -5.44 -9.72 -2.39
CA ILE A 156 -6.15 -8.46 -2.24
C ILE A 156 -7.63 -8.70 -1.95
N GLU A 157 -8.26 -9.56 -2.74
CA GLU A 157 -9.72 -9.75 -2.73
C GLU A 157 -10.27 -10.33 -1.44
N LYS A 158 -9.51 -11.16 -0.73
CA LYS A 158 -9.96 -11.72 0.54
C LYS A 158 -10.34 -10.64 1.56
N PHE A 159 -9.84 -9.41 1.41
CA PHE A 159 -10.17 -8.27 2.26
C PHE A 159 -11.25 -7.33 1.70
N LEU A 160 -11.68 -7.56 0.46
CA LEU A 160 -12.68 -6.76 -0.26
C LEU A 160 -14.03 -7.46 -0.39
N LYS A 161 -14.05 -8.79 -0.39
CA LYS A 161 -15.27 -9.59 -0.44
C LYS A 161 -16.19 -9.30 0.76
N LYS A 162 -17.48 -9.55 0.53
CA LYS A 162 -18.53 -9.43 1.56
C LYS A 162 -18.35 -10.47 2.64
#